data_AF-A0A0R1L563-F1
#
_entry.id   AF-A0A0R1L563-F1
#
_cell.length_a   1.000
_cell.length_b   1.000
_cell.length_c   1.000
_cell.angle_alpha   90.00
_cell.angle_beta   90.00
_cell.angle_gamma   90.00
#
_symmetry.space_group_name_H-M   'P 1'
#
loop_
_entity.id
_entity.type
_entity.pdbx_description
1 polymer ?
#
loop_
_entity_poly.entity_id
_entity_poly.type
_entity_poly.pdbx_seq_one_letter_code
_entity_poly.pdbx_strand_id
1 'polypeptide(L)'
;MKSRKLLWLILAALSFTLFLSINSQPAMAKNGTAPVALRGTWHSTTTKSRYVMIIHKHSMSSYRYSKKLGRIVDRGHVSRNRLYSKYVGKGYYEIGLTQTDAVSDLKPMRYHGKKVLYEHLGFFNYGHRHQIWYSGK
;
A
#
# COMPACT_ATOMS: atom_id res chain seq x y z
N MET A 1 -47.40 -40.88 -2.45
CA MET A 1 -47.18 -39.79 -1.45
C MET A 1 -45.79 -39.76 -0.81
N LYS A 2 -44.98 -40.83 -0.83
CA LYS A 2 -43.66 -40.88 -0.15
C LYS A 2 -42.52 -40.14 -0.90
N SER A 3 -42.52 -40.13 -2.23
CA SER A 3 -41.46 -39.51 -3.05
C SER A 3 -41.44 -37.98 -3.03
N ARG A 4 -42.62 -37.34 -2.99
CA ARG A 4 -42.72 -35.86 -2.94
C ARG A 4 -42.14 -35.30 -1.64
N LYS A 5 -42.38 -35.96 -0.49
CA LYS A 5 -41.82 -35.54 0.80
C LYS A 5 -40.29 -35.66 0.84
N LEU A 6 -39.73 -36.68 0.21
CA LEU A 6 -38.28 -36.86 0.09
C LEU A 6 -37.63 -35.75 -0.75
N LEU A 7 -38.29 -35.37 -1.85
CA LEU A 7 -37.80 -34.33 -2.76
C LEU A 7 -37.80 -32.94 -2.09
N TRP A 8 -38.81 -32.63 -1.27
CA TRP A 8 -38.83 -31.43 -0.44
C TRP A 8 -37.76 -31.43 0.66
N LEU A 9 -37.46 -32.59 1.24
CA LEU A 9 -36.38 -32.75 2.23
C LEU A 9 -34.99 -32.53 1.63
N ILE A 10 -34.76 -33.03 0.40
CA ILE A 10 -33.51 -32.83 -0.33
C ILE A 10 -33.36 -31.36 -0.75
N LEU A 11 -34.43 -30.72 -1.21
CA LEU A 11 -34.39 -29.28 -1.54
C LEU A 11 -34.12 -28.41 -0.30
N ALA A 12 -34.71 -28.75 0.85
CA ALA A 12 -34.46 -28.05 2.11
C ALA A 12 -33.03 -28.26 2.62
N ALA A 13 -32.46 -29.46 2.45
CA ALA A 13 -31.08 -29.75 2.81
C ALA A 13 -30.07 -29.00 1.91
N LEU A 14 -30.36 -28.91 0.60
CA LEU A 14 -29.53 -28.18 -0.38
C LEU A 14 -29.59 -26.66 -0.19
N SER A 15 -30.74 -26.10 0.22
CA SER A 15 -30.83 -24.67 0.52
C SER A 15 -30.09 -24.30 1.81
N PHE A 16 -30.09 -25.19 2.81
CA PHE A 16 -29.37 -24.96 4.06
C PHE A 16 -27.84 -25.04 3.90
N THR A 17 -27.34 -25.95 3.05
CA THR A 17 -25.90 -26.03 2.73
C THR A 17 -25.43 -24.85 1.89
N LEU A 18 -26.27 -24.32 0.99
CA LEU A 18 -25.96 -23.08 0.26
C LEU A 18 -25.88 -21.87 1.21
N PHE A 19 -26.78 -21.76 2.19
CA PHE A 19 -26.80 -20.63 3.13
C PHE A 19 -25.58 -20.62 4.07
N LEU A 20 -25.10 -21.80 4.48
CA LEU A 20 -23.92 -21.93 5.34
C LEU A 20 -22.59 -21.71 4.62
N SER A 21 -22.54 -21.87 3.29
CA SER A 21 -21.32 -21.70 2.50
C SER A 21 -21.10 -20.28 1.97
N ILE A 22 -22.05 -19.36 2.17
CA ILE A 22 -21.91 -17.93 1.79
C ILE A 22 -21.26 -17.09 2.91
N ASN A 23 -21.18 -17.59 4.14
CA ASN A 23 -20.40 -16.94 5.22
C ASN A 23 -18.90 -17.24 5.12
N SER A 24 -18.35 -17.18 3.91
CA SER A 24 -16.94 -16.86 3.76
C SER A 24 -16.77 -15.40 4.18
N GLN A 25 -16.62 -15.17 5.49
CA GLN A 25 -15.91 -13.98 5.93
C GLN A 25 -14.60 -14.00 5.12
N PRO A 26 -14.31 -12.98 4.29
CA PRO A 26 -13.00 -12.90 3.69
C PRO A 26 -12.05 -12.97 4.88
N ALA A 27 -11.16 -13.96 4.89
CA ALA A 27 -10.19 -14.11 5.95
C ALA A 27 -9.59 -12.73 6.14
N MET A 28 -9.96 -12.07 7.24
CA MET A 28 -9.34 -10.83 7.65
C MET A 28 -7.92 -11.25 7.90
N ALA A 29 -7.07 -11.07 6.88
CA ALA A 29 -5.66 -11.33 6.98
C ALA A 29 -5.25 -10.56 8.23
N LYS A 30 -5.01 -11.30 9.33
CA LYS A 30 -4.56 -10.75 10.60
C LYS A 30 -3.54 -9.72 10.21
N ASN A 31 -3.85 -8.43 10.44
CA ASN A 31 -3.07 -7.29 10.00
C ASN A 31 -1.61 -7.64 10.25
N GLY A 32 -0.93 -8.11 9.19
CA GLY A 32 0.30 -8.85 9.37
C GLY A 32 1.35 -7.84 9.73
N THR A 33 1.49 -7.54 11.03
CA THR A 33 2.29 -6.44 11.58
C THR A 33 2.43 -5.33 10.56
N ALA A 34 1.34 -4.57 10.34
CA ALA A 34 1.45 -3.34 9.55
C ALA A 34 2.67 -2.61 10.10
N PRO A 35 3.71 -2.37 9.28
CA PRO A 35 4.99 -1.92 9.80
C PRO A 35 4.73 -0.66 10.61
N VAL A 36 5.11 -0.71 11.90
CA VAL A 36 4.84 0.33 12.90
C VAL A 36 5.46 1.68 12.50
N ALA A 37 6.32 1.67 11.48
CA ALA A 37 6.87 2.86 10.89
C ALA A 37 7.05 2.70 9.38
N LEU A 38 6.57 3.70 8.65
CA LEU A 38 6.89 4.07 7.27
C LEU A 38 8.41 4.23 6.98
N ARG A 39 9.21 4.27 8.05
CA ARG A 39 10.63 4.60 8.01
C ARG A 39 11.44 3.58 7.22
N GLY A 40 12.50 4.06 6.59
CA GLY A 40 13.44 3.23 5.84
C GLY A 40 13.80 3.84 4.49
N THR A 41 14.57 3.08 3.73
CA THR A 41 14.97 3.44 2.37
C THR A 41 14.16 2.64 1.37
N TRP A 42 13.48 3.36 0.49
CA TRP A 42 12.55 2.84 -0.49
C TRP A 42 13.02 3.21 -1.90
N HIS A 43 12.91 2.28 -2.83
CA HIS A 43 13.42 2.43 -4.19
C HIS A 43 12.34 2.16 -5.23
N SER A 44 12.24 3.02 -6.23
CA SER A 44 11.41 2.79 -7.42
C SER A 44 12.29 2.86 -8.65
N THR A 45 12.19 1.87 -9.53
CA THR A 45 13.01 1.81 -10.75
C THR A 45 12.12 1.85 -11.97
N THR A 46 12.42 2.78 -12.87
CA THR A 46 11.82 2.88 -14.19
C THR A 46 12.87 2.52 -15.26
N THR A 47 12.45 2.47 -16.52
CA THR A 47 13.38 2.27 -17.64
C THR A 47 14.45 3.36 -17.69
N LYS A 48 14.11 4.62 -17.40
CA LYS A 48 15.00 5.78 -17.53
C LYS A 48 15.71 6.21 -16.25
N SER A 49 15.12 5.93 -15.08
CA SER A 49 15.57 6.49 -13.80
C SER A 49 15.47 5.51 -12.64
N ARG A 50 16.29 5.71 -11.61
CA ARG A 50 16.12 5.12 -10.28
C ARG A 50 15.77 6.24 -9.30
N TYR A 51 14.66 6.06 -8.59
CA TYR A 51 14.18 6.96 -7.55
C TYR A 51 14.47 6.33 -6.21
N VAL A 52 14.94 7.14 -5.27
CA VAL A 52 15.18 6.72 -3.90
C VAL A 52 14.52 7.70 -2.95
N MET A 53 13.91 7.15 -1.92
CA MET A 53 13.13 7.84 -0.93
C MET A 53 13.52 7.31 0.44
N ILE A 54 14.05 8.18 1.28
CA ILE A 54 14.49 7.87 2.64
C ILE A 54 13.54 8.57 3.59
N ILE A 55 12.83 7.79 4.39
CA ILE A 55 11.82 8.28 5.33
C ILE A 55 12.34 8.09 6.76
N HIS A 56 12.44 9.19 7.49
CA HIS A 56 12.71 9.20 8.93
C HIS A 56 11.44 9.60 9.70
N LYS A 57 11.50 9.58 11.04
CA LYS A 57 10.35 9.93 11.90
C LYS A 57 9.78 11.32 11.59
N HIS A 58 10.65 12.26 11.25
CA HIS A 58 10.32 13.66 11.06
C HIS A 58 11.13 14.28 9.92
N SER A 59 11.57 13.52 8.94
CA SER A 59 12.25 14.11 7.80
C SER A 59 12.25 13.12 6.68
N MET A 60 12.50 13.63 5.49
CA MET A 60 12.42 12.83 4.31
C MET A 60 13.38 13.38 3.27
N SER A 61 14.13 12.48 2.66
CA SER A 61 15.06 12.83 1.60
C SER A 61 14.74 12.00 0.38
N SER A 62 14.80 12.62 -0.80
CA SER A 62 14.58 11.93 -2.06
C SER A 62 15.67 12.29 -3.06
N TYR A 63 15.97 11.37 -3.96
CA TYR A 63 16.83 11.69 -5.10
C TYR A 63 16.47 10.86 -6.34
N ARG A 64 16.76 11.43 -7.50
CA ARG A 64 16.60 10.77 -8.81
C ARG A 64 17.97 10.58 -9.46
N TYR A 65 18.32 9.33 -9.72
CA TYR A 65 19.45 8.96 -10.57
C TYR A 65 18.99 8.75 -12.01
N SER A 66 19.58 9.50 -12.95
CA SER A 66 19.33 9.36 -14.38
C SER A 66 20.25 8.31 -14.97
N LYS A 67 19.68 7.22 -15.51
CA LYS A 67 20.48 6.16 -16.15
C LYS A 67 21.13 6.65 -17.44
N LYS A 68 20.49 7.57 -18.16
CA LYS A 68 21.03 8.18 -19.40
C LYS A 68 22.28 9.02 -19.11
N LEU A 69 22.26 9.80 -18.02
CA LEU A 69 23.33 10.73 -17.70
C LEU A 69 24.36 10.16 -16.71
N GLY A 70 24.14 8.95 -16.18
CA GLY A 70 25.05 8.31 -15.24
C GLY A 70 25.18 9.02 -13.88
N ARG A 71 24.32 9.98 -13.55
CA ARG A 71 24.43 10.83 -12.35
C ARG A 71 23.11 11.11 -11.66
N ILE A 72 23.20 11.55 -10.40
CA ILE A 72 22.06 12.12 -9.68
C ILE A 72 21.71 13.46 -10.32
N VAL A 73 20.43 13.64 -10.65
CA VAL A 73 19.92 14.84 -11.33
C VAL A 73 19.01 15.68 -10.45
N ASP A 74 18.33 15.07 -9.47
CA ASP A 74 17.48 15.79 -8.53
C ASP A 74 17.69 15.28 -7.11
N ARG A 75 17.62 16.19 -6.15
CA ARG A 75 17.63 15.92 -4.71
C ARG A 75 16.56 16.78 -4.04
N GLY A 76 15.78 16.16 -3.17
CA GLY A 76 14.80 16.84 -2.33
C GLY A 76 15.05 16.49 -0.87
N HIS A 77 14.82 17.46 0.02
CA HIS A 77 14.82 17.23 1.45
C HIS A 77 13.67 18.00 2.09
N VAL A 78 12.94 17.32 2.96
CA VAL A 78 11.86 17.89 3.77
C VAL A 78 12.22 17.73 5.24
N SER A 79 12.24 18.86 5.93
CA SER A 79 12.58 18.99 7.34
C SER A 79 11.40 18.65 8.27
N ARG A 80 11.73 18.50 9.56
CA ARG A 80 10.81 18.13 10.64
C ARG A 80 9.61 19.02 10.86
N ASN A 81 9.80 20.32 10.70
CA ASN A 81 8.71 21.29 10.84
C ASN A 81 7.75 21.29 9.65
N ARG A 82 8.14 20.70 8.52
CA ARG A 82 7.38 20.72 7.27
C ARG A 82 6.75 19.40 6.94
N LEU A 83 7.34 18.27 7.34
CA LEU A 83 6.81 16.95 7.07
C LEU A 83 5.88 16.48 8.18
N TYR A 84 4.68 16.05 7.84
CA TYR A 84 3.86 15.23 8.72
C TYR A 84 3.72 13.81 8.15
N SER A 85 3.52 12.85 9.05
CA SER A 85 3.14 11.49 8.69
C SER A 85 2.13 10.99 9.71
N LYS A 86 1.00 10.48 9.23
CA LYS A 86 -0.13 10.04 10.06
C LYS A 86 -0.63 8.69 9.58
N TYR A 87 -0.84 7.76 10.50
CA TYR A 87 -1.57 6.53 10.21
C TYR A 87 -3.06 6.85 10.06
N VAL A 88 -3.65 6.57 8.90
CA VAL A 88 -5.05 6.90 8.59
C VAL A 88 -5.99 5.70 8.68
N GLY A 89 -5.47 4.53 9.07
CA GLY A 89 -6.24 3.29 9.19
C GLY A 89 -6.09 2.37 7.96
N LYS A 90 -6.61 1.14 8.07
CA LYS A 90 -6.59 0.12 6.99
C LYS A 90 -5.20 -0.15 6.39
N GLY A 91 -4.14 0.06 7.16
CA GLY A 91 -2.76 -0.11 6.70
C GLY A 91 -2.21 1.03 5.84
N TYR A 92 -2.84 2.21 5.82
CA TYR A 92 -2.38 3.37 5.08
C TYR A 92 -1.69 4.40 5.99
N TYR A 93 -0.66 5.04 5.43
CA TYR A 93 0.03 6.18 5.99
C TYR A 93 -0.11 7.36 5.03
N GLU A 94 -0.63 8.46 5.55
CA GLU A 94 -0.65 9.74 4.85
C GLU A 94 0.65 10.48 5.19
N ILE A 95 1.33 11.01 4.18
CA ILE A 95 2.49 11.90 4.31
C ILE A 95 2.18 13.17 3.55
N GLY A 96 2.40 14.32 4.17
CA GLY A 96 2.26 15.59 3.46
C GLY A 96 3.13 16.68 4.04
N LEU A 97 2.98 17.87 3.46
CA LEU A 97 3.60 19.08 3.98
C LEU A 97 2.60 19.85 4.85
N THR A 98 3.02 20.31 6.02
CA THR A 98 2.15 20.96 7.04
C THR A 98 1.53 22.29 6.60
N GLN A 99 1.87 22.81 5.42
CA GLN A 99 1.43 24.11 4.91
C GLN A 99 1.09 24.08 3.42
N THR A 100 0.90 22.89 2.84
CA THR A 100 0.50 22.75 1.44
C THR A 100 -0.50 21.62 1.30
N ASP A 101 -1.28 21.66 0.23
CA ASP A 101 -2.20 20.58 -0.14
C ASP A 101 -1.46 19.37 -0.74
N ALA A 102 -0.12 19.34 -0.69
CA ALA A 102 0.69 18.28 -1.26
C ALA A 102 0.78 17.10 -0.27
N VAL A 103 0.13 16.00 -0.66
CA VAL A 103 -0.01 14.78 0.15
C VAL A 103 0.25 13.52 -0.69
N SER A 104 0.72 12.47 -0.03
CA SER A 104 0.97 11.14 -0.58
C SER A 104 0.45 10.06 0.36
N ASP A 105 -0.31 9.13 -0.20
CA ASP A 105 -0.87 7.98 0.51
C ASP A 105 -0.06 6.73 0.24
N LEU A 106 0.51 6.16 1.29
CA LEU A 106 1.40 5.01 1.23
C LEU A 106 0.82 3.81 1.97
N LYS A 107 0.77 2.67 1.29
CA LYS A 107 0.34 1.38 1.85
C LYS A 107 1.48 0.38 1.85
N PRO A 108 2.02 0.00 3.02
CA PRO A 108 2.89 -1.17 3.12
C PRO A 108 2.15 -2.45 2.70
N MET A 109 2.77 -3.22 1.80
CA MET A 109 2.23 -4.51 1.35
C MET A 109 3.36 -5.49 0.99
N ARG A 110 2.99 -6.73 0.64
CA ARG A 110 3.90 -7.72 0.06
C ARG A 110 3.58 -7.88 -1.42
N TYR A 111 4.61 -7.87 -2.25
CA TYR A 111 4.51 -8.12 -3.69
C TYR A 111 5.62 -9.10 -4.11
N HIS A 112 5.23 -10.26 -4.65
CA HIS A 112 6.16 -11.37 -4.99
C HIS A 112 7.14 -11.71 -3.87
N GLY A 113 6.62 -11.88 -2.64
CA GLY A 113 7.40 -12.22 -1.45
C GLY A 113 8.28 -11.09 -0.89
N LYS A 114 8.34 -9.93 -1.54
CA LYS A 114 9.14 -8.77 -1.11
C LYS A 114 8.29 -7.73 -0.40
N LYS A 115 8.86 -7.08 0.60
CA LYS A 115 8.25 -5.91 1.24
C LYS A 115 8.27 -4.73 0.27
N VAL A 116 7.11 -4.16 0.01
CA VAL A 116 6.95 -3.00 -0.85
C VAL A 116 6.06 -1.95 -0.18
N LEU A 117 6.20 -0.72 -0.63
CA LEU A 117 5.36 0.40 -0.26
C LEU A 117 4.64 0.86 -1.53
N TYR A 118 3.32 0.79 -1.52
CA TYR A 118 2.48 1.19 -2.63
C TYR A 118 2.00 2.62 -2.41
N GLU A 119 2.35 3.50 -3.33
CA GLU A 119 1.99 4.90 -3.33
C GLU A 119 0.79 5.13 -4.25
N HIS A 120 -0.23 5.85 -3.77
CA HIS A 120 -1.44 6.17 -4.53
C HIS A 120 -1.41 7.59 -5.15
N LEU A 121 -0.96 8.56 -4.37
CA LEU A 121 -0.84 9.97 -4.75
C LEU A 121 0.65 10.27 -4.75
N GLY A 122 1.22 10.53 -5.93
CA GLY A 122 2.66 10.61 -6.14
C GLY A 122 3.34 11.67 -5.27
N PHE A 123 4.62 11.47 -5.00
CA PHE A 123 5.27 11.92 -3.77
C PHE A 123 5.23 13.41 -3.41
N PHE A 124 5.00 14.32 -4.37
CA PHE A 124 4.45 15.67 -4.14
C PHE A 124 3.91 16.21 -5.46
N ASN A 125 3.12 15.40 -6.16
CA ASN A 125 2.55 15.78 -7.44
C ASN A 125 1.11 15.26 -7.48
N TYR A 126 0.13 16.13 -7.78
CA TYR A 126 -1.30 15.79 -7.90
C TYR A 126 -1.65 14.85 -9.07
N GLY A 127 -0.64 14.16 -9.63
CA GLY A 127 -0.87 13.12 -10.60
C GLY A 127 -1.28 11.85 -9.88
N HIS A 128 -2.48 11.35 -10.18
CA HIS A 128 -3.02 10.04 -9.78
C HIS A 128 -2.14 8.88 -10.29
N ARG A 129 -0.90 8.78 -9.80
CA ARG A 129 0.09 7.81 -10.25
C ARG A 129 0.35 6.84 -9.12
N HIS A 130 -0.14 5.63 -9.35
CA HIS A 130 0.18 4.48 -8.54
C HIS A 130 1.64 4.06 -8.75
N GLN A 131 2.44 3.97 -7.69
CA GLN A 131 3.84 3.55 -7.76
C GLN A 131 4.15 2.47 -6.72
N ILE A 132 5.02 1.53 -7.10
CA ILE A 132 5.51 0.48 -6.19
C ILE A 132 6.96 0.79 -5.84
N TRP A 133 7.22 0.87 -4.54
CA TRP A 133 8.54 1.08 -3.99
C TRP A 133 9.02 -0.17 -3.26
N TYR A 134 10.26 -0.56 -3.49
CA TYR A 134 10.88 -1.72 -2.85
C TYR A 134 11.72 -1.26 -1.67
N SER A 135 11.62 -1.95 -0.54
CA SER A 135 12.57 -1.74 0.56
C SER A 135 13.97 -2.08 0.07
N GLY A 136 14.95 -1.23 0.37
CA GLY A 136 16.37 -1.55 0.16
C GLY A 136 16.72 -2.89 0.81
N LYS A 137 17.65 -3.63 0.19
CA LYS A 137 18.28 -4.80 0.83
C LYS A 137 19.31 -4.33 1.83
#